data_AF-A0A6I0F228-F1
#
_entry.id   AF-A0A6I0F228-F1
#
_cell.length_a   1.000
_cell.length_b   1.000
_cell.length_c   1.000
_cell.angle_alpha   90.00
_cell.angle_beta   90.00
_cell.angle_gamma   90.00
#
_symmetry.space_group_name_H-M   'P 1'
#
loop_
_entity.id
_entity.type
_entity.pdbx_description
1 polymer ?
#
loop_
_entity_poly.entity_id
_entity_poly.type
_entity_poly.pdbx_seq_one_letter_code
_entity_poly.pdbx_strand_id
1 'polypeptide(L)'
;MYKEKVRSLDNLPSKTKLTYCKLLSLMVTTDGELNQLKVAELYRLMANIKLNSCMRERVIEYILSQEKEPLEEMCTKALADLNQQEQNILRFSLMKDLINVMKADHSENQEEKDYLSKIQSIYKITDEQLSFFTEEYQKDKAFNLNAEKDIALMIKNTTVKALAIGIPITAVYFSGCYKGLGPIGILSGLLGLSRMKPHKKKSYSTGLAISIAMGFATYYSLKWLVNLDSQNQMKLRNLLMEEMKKIHERGIAYINEDINSINARLTHDEDTNKIIMLQEVLLHLEKAKGTLENTEPHLI
;
A
#
# COMPACT_ATOMS: atom_id res chain seq x y z
N MET A 1 9.17 4.21 31.31
CA MET A 1 8.49 4.88 30.18
C MET A 1 8.17 3.82 29.14
N TYR A 2 6.95 3.29 29.13
CA TYR A 2 6.51 2.32 28.12
C TYR A 2 6.44 3.06 26.77
N LYS A 3 7.28 2.68 25.81
CA LYS A 3 7.28 3.30 24.47
C LYS A 3 6.05 2.84 23.72
N GLU A 4 5.26 3.79 23.20
CA GLU A 4 4.12 3.49 22.33
C GLU A 4 4.55 2.63 21.14
N LYS A 5 3.77 1.59 20.88
CA LYS A 5 4.00 0.65 19.77
C LYS A 5 3.51 1.30 18.48
N VAL A 6 4.43 1.60 17.56
CA VAL A 6 4.11 2.08 16.20
C VAL A 6 3.60 0.91 15.36
N ARG A 7 2.45 1.09 14.71
CA ARG A 7 1.84 0.11 13.80
C ARG A 7 2.16 0.43 12.34
N SER A 8 2.42 -0.61 11.54
CA SER A 8 2.42 -0.54 10.07
C SER A 8 1.00 -0.39 9.53
N LEU A 9 0.85 0.00 8.26
CA LEU A 9 -0.47 0.15 7.61
C LEU A 9 -1.36 -1.08 7.76
N ASP A 10 -0.82 -2.29 7.57
CA ASP A 10 -1.58 -3.54 7.68
C ASP A 10 -2.05 -3.84 9.12
N ASN A 11 -1.35 -3.31 10.12
CA ASN A 11 -1.64 -3.44 11.55
C ASN A 11 -2.39 -2.24 12.15
N LEU A 12 -2.78 -1.25 11.34
CA LEU A 12 -3.65 -0.16 11.78
C LEU A 12 -5.06 -0.68 12.15
N PRO A 13 -5.81 0.06 13.00
CA PRO A 13 -7.19 -0.28 13.32
C PRO A 13 -8.05 -0.43 12.06
N SER A 14 -8.99 -1.38 12.07
CA SER A 14 -9.86 -1.65 10.92
C SER A 14 -10.61 -0.39 10.44
N LYS A 15 -11.04 0.47 11.38
CA LYS A 15 -11.69 1.75 11.06
C LYS A 15 -10.76 2.67 10.25
N THR A 16 -9.51 2.80 10.68
CA THR A 16 -8.49 3.59 9.97
C THR A 16 -8.20 3.02 8.59
N LYS A 17 -8.05 1.69 8.46
CA LYS A 17 -7.85 1.03 7.17
C LYS A 17 -9.04 1.22 6.22
N LEU A 18 -10.27 1.18 6.74
CA LEU A 18 -11.46 1.47 5.97
C LEU A 18 -11.46 2.93 5.47
N THR A 19 -11.19 3.90 6.33
CA THR A 19 -11.12 5.33 5.91
C THR A 19 -10.00 5.55 4.89
N TYR A 20 -8.84 4.91 5.08
CA TYR A 20 -7.74 4.92 4.11
C TYR A 20 -8.18 4.45 2.73
N CYS A 21 -8.84 3.29 2.65
CA CYS A 21 -9.31 2.75 1.37
C CYS A 21 -10.48 3.53 0.78
N LYS A 22 -11.34 4.16 1.59
CA LYS A 22 -12.36 5.10 1.08
C LYS A 22 -11.73 6.34 0.44
N LEU A 23 -10.66 6.88 1.01
CA LEU A 23 -9.92 8.00 0.41
C LEU A 23 -9.28 7.60 -0.93
N LEU A 24 -8.74 6.38 -1.02
CA LEU A 24 -8.23 5.84 -2.28
C LEU A 24 -9.35 5.59 -3.30
N SER A 25 -10.50 5.07 -2.86
CA SER A 25 -11.61 4.78 -3.76
C SER A 25 -12.25 6.03 -4.32
N LEU A 26 -12.19 7.16 -3.61
CA LEU A 26 -12.62 8.45 -4.17
C LEU A 26 -11.77 8.80 -5.40
N MET A 27 -10.44 8.62 -5.35
CA MET A 27 -9.56 8.83 -6.52
C MET A 27 -10.00 7.98 -7.73
N VAL A 28 -10.47 6.74 -7.49
CA VAL A 28 -10.98 5.85 -8.55
C VAL A 28 -12.27 6.39 -9.20
N THR A 29 -13.08 7.15 -8.46
CA THR A 29 -14.39 7.64 -8.90
C THR A 29 -14.43 9.13 -9.22
N THR A 30 -13.35 9.86 -8.96
CA THR A 30 -13.32 11.34 -8.99
C THR A 30 -13.73 11.88 -10.36
N ASP A 31 -13.40 11.18 -11.44
CA ASP A 31 -13.64 11.58 -12.83
C ASP A 31 -14.94 11.02 -13.43
N GLY A 32 -15.80 10.46 -12.59
CA GLY A 32 -17.14 9.98 -12.97
C GLY A 32 -17.17 8.65 -13.73
N GLU A 33 -16.02 8.11 -14.15
CA GLU A 33 -15.94 6.83 -14.86
C GLU A 33 -15.07 5.82 -14.11
N LEU A 34 -15.64 4.66 -13.77
CA LEU A 34 -14.86 3.59 -13.16
C LEU A 34 -13.86 3.00 -14.17
N ASN A 35 -12.58 3.29 -13.98
CA ASN A 35 -11.54 2.71 -14.82
C ASN A 35 -11.03 1.36 -14.25
N GLN A 36 -11.01 0.32 -15.09
CA GLN A 36 -10.55 -1.03 -14.69
C GLN A 36 -9.11 -1.04 -14.14
N LEU A 37 -8.23 -0.18 -14.64
CA LEU A 37 -6.82 -0.09 -14.24
C LEU A 37 -6.70 0.54 -12.84
N LYS A 38 -7.49 1.59 -12.56
CA LYS A 38 -7.58 2.20 -11.22
C LYS A 38 -8.19 1.25 -10.19
N VAL A 39 -9.23 0.52 -10.57
CA VAL A 39 -9.84 -0.53 -9.72
C VAL A 39 -8.84 -1.65 -9.44
N ALA A 40 -8.11 -2.13 -10.45
CA ALA A 40 -7.08 -3.14 -10.27
C ALA A 40 -6.00 -2.66 -9.28
N GLU A 41 -5.54 -1.41 -9.39
CA GLU A 41 -4.56 -0.83 -8.47
C GLU A 41 -5.11 -0.70 -7.04
N LEU A 42 -6.36 -0.24 -6.87
CA LEU A 42 -7.05 -0.19 -5.58
C LEU A 42 -7.08 -1.57 -4.91
N TYR A 43 -7.36 -2.64 -5.66
CA TYR A 43 -7.39 -4.00 -5.11
C TYR A 43 -6.02 -4.50 -4.68
N ARG A 44 -4.96 -4.17 -5.42
CA ARG A 44 -3.60 -4.49 -4.99
C ARG A 44 -3.22 -3.72 -3.72
N LEU A 45 -3.65 -2.47 -3.58
CA LEU A 45 -3.45 -1.66 -2.36
C LEU A 45 -4.21 -2.24 -1.16
N MET A 46 -5.48 -2.64 -1.35
CA MET A 46 -6.27 -3.34 -0.32
C MET A 46 -5.60 -4.66 0.09
N ALA A 47 -5.02 -5.38 -0.86
CA ALA A 47 -4.26 -6.61 -0.62
C ALA A 47 -2.98 -6.33 0.20
N ASN A 48 -2.24 -5.27 -0.12
CA ASN A 48 -1.03 -4.87 0.62
C ASN A 48 -1.33 -4.66 2.12
N ILE A 49 -2.39 -3.92 2.45
CA ILE A 49 -2.79 -3.65 3.84
C ILE A 49 -3.66 -4.74 4.48
N LYS A 50 -3.88 -5.86 3.77
CA LYS A 50 -4.69 -7.01 4.21
C LYS A 50 -6.09 -6.59 4.67
N LEU A 51 -6.82 -5.88 3.81
CA LEU A 51 -8.20 -5.48 4.09
C LEU A 51 -9.14 -6.70 3.98
N ASN A 52 -9.84 -7.02 5.07
CA ASN A 52 -10.77 -8.14 5.10
C ASN A 52 -12.02 -7.90 4.25
N SER A 53 -12.73 -8.96 3.89
CA SER A 53 -13.88 -8.90 2.97
C SER A 53 -15.01 -8.00 3.45
N CYS A 54 -15.38 -8.06 4.73
CA CYS A 54 -16.38 -7.16 5.31
C CYS A 54 -16.01 -5.67 5.12
N MET A 55 -14.74 -5.29 5.27
CA MET A 55 -14.33 -3.91 5.02
C MET A 55 -14.24 -3.58 3.53
N ARG A 56 -13.86 -4.52 2.66
CA ARG A 56 -13.87 -4.31 1.20
C ARG A 56 -15.28 -4.10 0.69
N GLU A 57 -16.26 -4.86 1.18
CA GLU A 57 -17.67 -4.64 0.87
C GLU A 57 -18.10 -3.21 1.23
N ARG A 58 -17.67 -2.68 2.38
CA ARG A 58 -17.95 -1.27 2.75
C ARG A 58 -17.23 -0.25 1.87
N VAL A 59 -16.10 -0.60 1.26
CA VAL A 59 -15.43 0.25 0.25
C VAL A 59 -16.24 0.23 -1.04
N ILE A 60 -16.72 -0.93 -1.48
CA ILE A 60 -17.58 -1.06 -2.67
C ILE A 60 -18.90 -0.29 -2.47
N GLU A 61 -19.55 -0.47 -1.32
CA GLU A 61 -20.74 0.32 -0.96
C GLU A 61 -20.44 1.82 -0.97
N TYR A 62 -19.24 2.21 -0.50
CA TYR A 62 -18.84 3.60 -0.54
C TYR A 62 -18.58 4.11 -1.96
N ILE A 63 -18.05 3.29 -2.87
CA ILE A 63 -17.93 3.62 -4.31
C ILE A 63 -19.32 3.88 -4.90
N LEU A 64 -20.29 3.01 -4.58
CA LEU A 64 -21.67 3.08 -5.07
C LEU A 64 -22.51 4.21 -4.46
N SER A 65 -22.18 4.66 -3.25
CA SER A 65 -22.95 5.70 -2.56
C SER A 65 -22.91 7.04 -3.32
N GLN A 66 -24.07 7.66 -3.52
CA GLN A 66 -24.14 9.04 -4.04
C GLN A 66 -23.71 10.06 -2.99
N GLU A 67 -23.96 9.75 -1.71
CA GLU A 67 -23.58 10.60 -0.59
C GLU A 67 -22.16 10.22 -0.14
N LYS A 68 -21.22 11.15 -0.32
CA LYS A 68 -19.84 11.03 0.17
C LYS A 68 -19.66 11.88 1.42
N GLU A 69 -18.85 11.39 2.35
CA GLU A 69 -18.47 12.18 3.52
C GLU A 69 -17.60 13.38 3.08
N PRO A 70 -17.68 14.55 3.75
CA PRO A 70 -16.78 15.66 3.47
C PRO A 70 -15.31 15.24 3.59
N LEU A 71 -14.47 15.64 2.63
CA LEU A 71 -13.07 15.19 2.53
C LEU A 71 -12.26 15.54 3.79
N GLU A 72 -12.44 16.75 4.32
CA GLU A 72 -11.76 17.24 5.52
C GLU A 72 -12.12 16.40 6.74
N GLU A 73 -13.38 15.98 6.87
CA GLU A 73 -13.80 15.08 7.94
C GLU A 73 -13.17 13.69 7.79
N MET A 74 -13.14 13.14 6.57
CA MET A 74 -12.51 11.83 6.34
C MET A 74 -11.02 11.85 6.67
N CYS A 75 -10.30 12.88 6.21
CA CYS A 75 -8.89 13.06 6.52
C CYS A 75 -8.65 13.21 8.03
N THR A 76 -9.51 13.95 8.73
CA THR A 76 -9.43 14.09 10.20
C THR A 76 -9.72 12.76 10.90
N LYS A 77 -10.77 12.04 10.49
CA LYS A 77 -11.15 10.72 11.01
C LYS A 77 -10.04 9.68 10.80
N ALA A 78 -9.30 9.76 9.69
CA ALA A 78 -8.19 8.85 9.40
C ALA A 78 -7.04 8.95 10.41
N LEU A 79 -6.81 10.14 10.98
CA LEU A 79 -5.68 10.43 11.88
C LEU A 79 -6.03 10.38 13.37
N ALA A 80 -7.32 10.40 13.72
CA ALA A 80 -7.81 10.64 15.09
C ALA A 80 -7.23 9.69 16.17
N ASP A 81 -7.07 8.41 15.84
CA ASP A 81 -6.62 7.37 16.79
C ASP A 81 -5.14 6.98 16.62
N LEU A 82 -4.37 7.83 15.93
CA LEU A 82 -2.98 7.56 15.57
C LEU A 82 -2.02 8.48 16.33
N ASN A 83 -0.92 7.92 16.83
CA ASN A 83 0.18 8.75 17.35
C ASN A 83 0.90 9.50 16.20
N GLN A 84 1.73 10.48 16.53
CA GLN A 84 2.40 11.33 15.53
C GLN A 84 3.22 10.54 14.49
N GLN A 85 3.83 9.42 14.88
CA GLN A 85 4.60 8.59 13.95
C GLN A 85 3.68 7.83 12.99
N GLU A 86 2.57 7.29 13.50
CA GLU A 86 1.54 6.62 12.70
C GLU A 86 0.81 7.58 11.77
N GLN A 87 0.54 8.82 12.21
CA GLN A 87 -0.02 9.85 11.33
C GLN A 87 0.92 10.17 10.16
N ASN A 88 2.23 10.27 10.42
CA ASN A 88 3.23 10.44 9.37
C ASN A 88 3.25 9.24 8.41
N ILE A 89 3.22 8.02 8.93
CA ILE A 89 3.13 6.81 8.10
C ILE A 89 1.89 6.88 7.21
N LEU A 90 0.72 7.16 7.77
CA LEU A 90 -0.53 7.20 7.02
C LEU A 90 -0.50 8.27 5.93
N ARG A 91 -0.18 9.53 6.26
CA ARG A 91 -0.28 10.63 5.30
C ARG A 91 0.68 10.51 4.13
N PHE A 92 1.91 10.06 4.37
CA PHE A 92 2.90 9.87 3.30
C PHE A 92 2.61 8.64 2.46
N SER A 93 2.10 7.56 3.06
CA SER A 93 1.63 6.39 2.30
C SER A 93 0.44 6.73 1.43
N LEU A 94 -0.56 7.41 2.00
CA LEU A 94 -1.77 7.79 1.26
C LEU A 94 -1.40 8.66 0.05
N MET A 95 -0.52 9.66 0.24
CA MET A 95 -0.11 10.52 -0.87
C MET A 95 0.51 9.73 -2.03
N LYS A 96 1.42 8.78 -1.71
CA LYS A 96 2.01 7.91 -2.73
C LYS A 96 0.95 7.01 -3.38
N ASP A 97 0.09 6.39 -2.59
CA ASP A 97 -0.92 5.46 -3.10
C ASP A 97 -1.98 6.16 -3.96
N LEU A 98 -2.32 7.40 -3.64
CA LEU A 98 -3.17 8.24 -4.50
C LEU A 98 -2.51 8.52 -5.85
N ILE A 99 -1.19 8.75 -5.89
CA ILE A 99 -0.45 8.90 -7.14
C ILE A 99 -0.45 7.59 -7.94
N ASN A 100 -0.28 6.44 -7.26
CA ASN A 100 -0.33 5.12 -7.90
C ASN A 100 -1.70 4.90 -8.57
N VAL A 101 -2.80 5.20 -7.85
CA VAL A 101 -4.17 5.06 -8.38
C VAL A 101 -4.41 6.05 -9.52
N MET A 102 -4.13 7.33 -9.31
CA MET A 102 -4.34 8.40 -10.31
C MET A 102 -3.63 8.08 -11.63
N LYS A 103 -2.38 7.60 -11.57
CA LYS A 103 -1.59 7.33 -12.79
C LYS A 103 -1.78 5.91 -13.35
N ALA A 104 -2.68 5.10 -12.77
CA ALA A 104 -2.84 3.69 -13.14
C ALA A 104 -3.34 3.51 -14.58
N ASP A 105 -4.16 4.44 -15.07
CA ASP A 105 -4.74 4.40 -16.42
C ASP A 105 -3.98 5.24 -17.44
N HIS A 106 -2.82 5.79 -17.06
CA HIS A 106 -2.00 6.68 -17.88
C HIS A 106 -2.71 7.97 -18.34
N SER A 107 -3.84 8.30 -17.73
CA SER A 107 -4.53 9.56 -17.87
C SER A 107 -4.36 10.37 -16.59
N GLU A 108 -4.32 11.69 -16.69
CA GLU A 108 -4.31 12.56 -15.51
C GLU A 108 -5.28 13.70 -15.76
N ASN A 109 -6.51 13.54 -15.30
CA ASN A 109 -7.54 14.56 -15.48
C ASN A 109 -7.41 15.67 -14.41
N GLN A 110 -8.10 16.78 -14.63
CA GLN A 110 -8.01 17.93 -13.72
C GLN A 110 -8.66 17.65 -12.36
N GLU A 111 -9.75 16.89 -12.33
CA GLU A 111 -10.51 16.60 -11.11
C GLU A 111 -9.68 15.75 -10.13
N GLU A 112 -8.93 14.77 -10.63
CA GLU A 112 -7.97 13.97 -9.87
C GLU A 112 -6.83 14.82 -9.30
N LYS A 113 -6.28 15.74 -10.10
CA LYS A 113 -5.23 16.66 -9.65
C LYS A 113 -5.76 17.59 -8.56
N ASP A 114 -6.99 18.07 -8.69
CA ASP A 114 -7.64 18.90 -7.68
C ASP A 114 -7.90 18.10 -6.41
N TYR A 115 -8.32 16.83 -6.53
CA TYR A 115 -8.50 15.93 -5.39
C TYR A 115 -7.19 15.64 -4.66
N LEU A 116 -6.12 15.33 -5.39
CA LEU A 116 -4.77 15.13 -4.85
C LEU A 116 -4.28 16.41 -4.14
N SER A 117 -4.46 17.57 -4.75
CA SER A 117 -4.04 18.87 -4.22
C SER A 117 -4.79 19.24 -2.93
N LYS A 118 -6.08 18.91 -2.82
CA LYS A 118 -6.85 19.09 -1.58
C LYS A 118 -6.28 18.25 -0.44
N ILE A 119 -5.99 16.98 -0.68
CA ILE A 119 -5.38 16.10 0.34
C ILE A 119 -3.96 16.57 0.68
N GLN A 120 -3.19 17.01 -0.32
CA GLN A 120 -1.86 17.59 -0.12
C GLN A 120 -1.92 18.77 0.87
N SER A 121 -2.87 19.68 0.68
CA SER A 121 -3.10 20.83 1.56
C SER A 121 -3.51 20.39 2.98
N ILE A 122 -4.50 19.51 3.11
CA ILE A 122 -5.00 19.02 4.40
C ILE A 122 -3.89 18.35 5.22
N TYR A 123 -3.08 17.50 4.58
CA TYR A 123 -1.99 16.78 5.24
C TYR A 123 -0.66 17.53 5.28
N LYS A 124 -0.63 18.77 4.78
CA LYS A 124 0.55 19.66 4.78
C LYS A 124 1.76 18.96 4.14
N ILE A 125 1.54 18.35 2.98
CA ILE A 125 2.59 17.75 2.16
C ILE A 125 3.19 18.84 1.28
N THR A 126 4.49 19.10 1.42
CA THR A 126 5.18 20.13 0.63
C THR A 126 5.31 19.71 -0.84
N ASP A 127 5.48 20.67 -1.75
CA ASP A 127 5.69 20.37 -3.18
C ASP A 127 6.94 19.52 -3.43
N GLU A 128 8.01 19.71 -2.65
CA GLU A 128 9.22 18.86 -2.71
C GLU A 128 8.90 17.39 -2.37
N GLN A 129 8.07 17.16 -1.35
CA GLN A 129 7.62 15.82 -0.96
C GLN A 129 6.71 15.20 -2.03
N LEU A 130 5.79 15.98 -2.61
CA LEU A 130 4.92 15.51 -3.69
C LEU A 130 5.75 15.15 -4.95
N SER A 131 6.72 16.00 -5.30
CA SER A 131 7.65 15.75 -6.39
C SER A 131 8.43 14.47 -6.16
N PHE A 132 8.93 14.24 -4.95
CA PHE A 132 9.60 13.00 -4.57
C PHE A 132 8.70 11.76 -4.78
N PHE A 133 7.42 11.80 -4.37
CA PHE A 133 6.50 10.67 -4.61
C PHE A 133 6.23 10.42 -6.09
N THR A 134 6.09 11.49 -6.88
CA THR A 134 5.91 11.41 -8.33
C THR A 134 7.13 10.83 -9.02
N GLU A 135 8.33 11.24 -8.61
CA GLU A 135 9.58 10.65 -9.09
C GLU A 135 9.64 9.16 -8.76
N GLU A 136 9.35 8.77 -7.51
CA GLU A 136 9.41 7.38 -7.08
C GLU A 136 8.43 6.50 -7.87
N TYR A 137 7.23 6.98 -8.19
CA TYR A 137 6.27 6.28 -9.05
C TYR A 137 6.87 5.92 -10.41
N GLN A 138 7.47 6.89 -11.12
CA GLN A 138 8.09 6.65 -12.43
C GLN A 138 9.20 5.61 -12.34
N LYS A 139 9.97 5.76 -11.26
CA LYS A 139 11.07 4.88 -10.92
C LYS A 139 10.52 3.45 -10.67
N ASP A 140 9.38 3.28 -10.01
CA ASP A 140 8.76 1.98 -9.69
C ASP A 140 8.28 1.26 -10.93
N LYS A 141 7.68 1.99 -11.88
CA LYS A 141 7.28 1.42 -13.18
C LYS A 141 8.47 0.97 -14.02
N ALA A 142 9.59 1.69 -13.95
CA ALA A 142 10.82 1.30 -14.62
C ALA A 142 11.61 0.21 -13.86
N PHE A 143 11.19 -0.16 -12.65
CA PHE A 143 11.97 -1.05 -11.80
C PHE A 143 11.85 -2.50 -12.25
N ASN A 144 12.93 -2.98 -12.85
CA ASN A 144 13.07 -4.39 -13.17
C ASN A 144 13.98 -5.05 -12.14
N LEU A 145 13.36 -5.74 -11.18
CA LEU A 145 14.10 -6.53 -10.18
C LEU A 145 15.11 -7.45 -10.86
N ASN A 146 14.84 -7.95 -12.07
CA ASN A 146 15.74 -8.83 -12.78
C ASN A 146 17.05 -8.20 -13.24
N ALA A 147 17.00 -6.92 -13.60
CA ALA A 147 18.14 -6.16 -14.14
C ALA A 147 18.91 -5.40 -13.06
N GLU A 148 18.27 -5.06 -11.94
CA GLU A 148 18.90 -4.21 -10.92
C GLU A 148 19.97 -4.98 -10.12
N LYS A 149 21.20 -4.47 -10.15
CA LYS A 149 22.37 -5.12 -9.52
C LYS A 149 22.62 -4.67 -8.08
N ASP A 150 22.11 -3.52 -7.64
CA ASP A 150 22.42 -2.96 -6.32
C ASP A 150 21.19 -2.32 -5.63
N ILE A 151 20.32 -3.20 -5.11
CA ILE A 151 19.12 -2.81 -4.36
C ILE A 151 19.49 -2.04 -3.08
N ALA A 152 20.65 -2.33 -2.47
CA ALA A 152 21.10 -1.65 -1.26
C ALA A 152 21.43 -0.18 -1.52
N LEU A 153 22.13 0.11 -2.62
CA LEU A 153 22.41 1.48 -3.05
C LEU A 153 21.13 2.24 -3.40
N MET A 154 20.18 1.58 -4.07
CA MET A 154 18.87 2.16 -4.41
C MET A 154 18.11 2.59 -3.15
N ILE A 155 17.95 1.67 -2.20
CA ILE A 155 17.35 1.91 -0.87
C ILE A 155 18.03 3.09 -0.18
N LYS A 156 19.36 3.10 -0.15
CA LYS A 156 20.15 4.16 0.48
C LYS A 156 19.83 5.52 -0.15
N ASN A 157 19.84 5.60 -1.47
CA ASN A 157 19.59 6.84 -2.19
C ASN A 157 18.16 7.35 -1.96
N THR A 158 17.15 6.48 -2.05
CA THR A 158 15.75 6.83 -1.74
C THR A 158 15.61 7.32 -0.30
N THR A 159 16.24 6.63 0.67
CA THR A 159 16.18 7.01 2.08
C THR A 159 16.84 8.37 2.36
N VAL A 160 18.01 8.61 1.78
CA VAL A 160 18.73 9.88 1.94
C VAL A 160 17.91 11.04 1.35
N LYS A 161 17.33 10.85 0.16
CA LYS A 161 16.45 11.85 -0.47
C LYS A 161 15.22 12.15 0.40
N ALA A 162 14.53 11.11 0.85
CA ALA A 162 13.34 11.24 1.71
C ALA A 162 13.66 12.00 3.01
N LEU A 163 14.78 11.69 3.66
CA LEU A 163 15.23 12.38 4.86
C LEU A 163 15.55 13.86 4.61
N ALA A 164 16.20 14.19 3.49
CA ALA A 164 16.58 15.55 3.16
C ALA A 164 15.37 16.48 3.04
N ILE A 165 14.22 15.94 2.61
CA ILE A 165 12.95 16.67 2.45
C ILE A 165 11.98 16.45 3.63
N GLY A 166 12.48 15.94 4.76
CA GLY A 166 11.73 15.82 6.01
C GLY A 166 10.72 14.67 6.09
N ILE A 167 10.81 13.67 5.21
CA ILE A 167 10.01 12.45 5.32
C ILE A 167 10.69 11.50 6.32
N PRO A 168 10.03 11.15 7.43
CA PRO A 168 10.60 10.26 8.43
C PRO A 168 10.93 8.89 7.83
N ILE A 169 12.09 8.31 8.17
CA ILE A 169 12.45 6.94 7.76
C ILE A 169 11.36 5.95 8.17
N THR A 170 10.67 6.17 9.30
CA THR A 170 9.55 5.32 9.72
C THR A 170 8.41 5.32 8.71
N ALA A 171 8.10 6.46 8.07
CA ALA A 171 7.10 6.53 7.01
C ALA A 171 7.57 5.80 5.75
N VAL A 172 8.85 5.94 5.39
CA VAL A 172 9.45 5.17 4.28
C VAL A 172 9.47 3.67 4.58
N TYR A 173 9.68 3.29 5.85
CA TYR A 173 9.80 1.93 6.36
C TYR A 173 8.44 1.21 6.46
N PHE A 174 7.39 1.90 6.93
CA PHE A 174 6.09 1.30 7.24
C PHE A 174 5.02 1.57 6.20
N SER A 175 5.27 2.41 5.21
CA SER A 175 4.31 2.59 4.12
C SER A 175 4.09 1.32 3.34
N GLY A 176 5.08 0.42 3.29
CA GLY A 176 5.00 -0.73 2.40
C GLY A 176 5.22 -0.37 0.93
N CYS A 177 5.37 0.93 0.62
CA CYS A 177 5.20 1.44 -0.72
C CYS A 177 6.48 1.87 -1.43
N TYR A 178 7.59 2.18 -0.73
CA TYR A 178 8.80 2.69 -1.40
C TYR A 178 9.69 1.59 -1.98
N LYS A 179 10.38 1.93 -3.06
CA LYS A 179 11.48 1.18 -3.69
C LYS A 179 12.36 0.43 -2.71
N GLY A 180 12.27 -0.91 -2.74
CA GLY A 180 13.08 -1.79 -1.88
C GLY A 180 12.80 -1.68 -0.38
N LEU A 181 11.81 -0.88 0.05
CA LEU A 181 11.44 -0.64 1.45
C LEU A 181 9.99 -1.03 1.79
N GLY A 182 9.21 -1.48 0.80
CA GLY A 182 8.04 -2.33 1.03
C GLY A 182 8.27 -3.63 1.84
N PRO A 183 9.45 -4.27 1.85
CA PRO A 183 9.64 -5.56 2.48
C PRO A 183 10.23 -5.49 3.89
N ILE A 184 10.20 -4.38 4.63
CA ILE A 184 10.99 -4.38 5.90
C ILE A 184 10.37 -5.27 7.00
N GLY A 185 9.10 -5.68 6.85
CA GLY A 185 8.53 -6.83 7.57
C GLY A 185 9.21 -8.17 7.20
N ILE A 186 9.65 -8.32 5.95
CA ILE A 186 10.51 -9.42 5.49
C ILE A 186 11.93 -9.27 6.02
N LEU A 187 12.47 -8.05 6.15
CA LEU A 187 13.78 -7.81 6.79
C LEU A 187 13.82 -8.21 8.25
N SER A 188 12.75 -8.08 9.03
CA SER A 188 12.74 -8.64 10.38
C SER A 188 12.96 -10.16 10.37
N GLY A 189 12.43 -10.87 9.38
CA GLY A 189 12.72 -12.28 9.14
C GLY A 189 14.17 -12.52 8.69
N LEU A 190 14.71 -11.70 7.80
CA LEU A 190 16.08 -11.83 7.28
C LEU A 190 17.16 -11.47 8.31
N LEU A 191 16.93 -10.44 9.13
CA LEU A 191 17.77 -10.07 10.29
C LEU A 191 17.70 -11.11 11.41
N GLY A 192 16.54 -11.76 11.58
CA GLY A 192 16.39 -12.94 12.44
C GLY A 192 17.23 -14.11 11.93
N LEU A 193 17.16 -14.40 10.63
CA LEU A 193 17.96 -15.44 9.97
C LEU A 193 19.47 -15.13 9.99
N SER A 194 19.88 -13.87 9.81
CA SER A 194 21.30 -13.49 9.77
C SER A 194 21.95 -13.41 11.16
N ARG A 195 21.16 -13.19 12.22
CA ARG A 195 21.63 -13.20 13.62
C ARG A 195 21.63 -14.58 14.27
N MET A 196 21.10 -15.62 13.61
CA MET A 196 21.31 -17.00 14.02
C MET A 196 22.77 -17.39 13.77
N LYS A 197 23.62 -17.13 14.78
CA LYS A 197 24.95 -17.76 14.87
C LYS A 197 24.80 -19.28 14.66
N PRO A 198 25.75 -19.97 14.01
CA PRO A 198 25.74 -21.42 13.81
C PRO A 198 26.09 -22.18 15.10
N HIS A 199 25.50 -21.80 16.23
CA HIS A 199 25.63 -22.54 17.48
C HIS A 199 24.29 -23.18 17.86
N LYS A 200 24.26 -24.48 17.52
CA LYS A 200 23.60 -25.59 18.22
C LYS A 200 22.07 -25.65 18.20
N LYS A 201 21.63 -26.64 17.41
CA LYS A 201 20.56 -27.62 17.66
C LYS A 201 19.10 -27.12 17.65
N LYS A 202 18.42 -27.58 16.58
CA LYS A 202 17.03 -28.05 16.51
C LYS A 202 15.98 -27.19 17.23
N SER A 203 15.48 -26.17 16.53
CA SER A 203 14.04 -25.88 16.56
C SER A 203 13.64 -25.25 15.22
N TYR A 204 12.76 -25.95 14.49
CA TYR A 204 12.25 -25.53 13.17
C TYR A 204 11.06 -24.54 13.28
N SER A 205 10.74 -24.00 14.47
CA SER A 205 9.46 -23.32 14.70
C SER A 205 9.52 -21.85 15.12
N THR A 206 10.68 -21.19 15.10
CA THR A 206 10.80 -19.78 15.57
C THR A 206 11.68 -18.92 14.67
N GLY A 207 11.33 -18.86 13.38
CA GLY A 207 11.97 -17.96 12.40
C GLY A 207 11.18 -16.66 12.10
N LEU A 208 9.96 -16.51 12.62
CA LEU A 208 9.04 -15.43 12.24
C LEU A 208 8.67 -14.45 13.38
N ALA A 209 9.27 -14.61 14.56
CA ALA A 209 8.88 -13.86 15.75
C ALA A 209 10.01 -12.94 16.23
N ILE A 210 10.21 -11.81 15.54
CA ILE A 210 10.94 -10.66 16.12
C ILE A 210 10.07 -9.42 15.92
N SER A 211 9.15 -9.22 16.87
CA SER A 211 8.44 -7.96 17.08
C SER A 211 9.40 -6.95 17.69
N ILE A 212 9.84 -5.98 16.90
CA ILE A 212 10.84 -5.04 17.35
C ILE A 212 10.20 -3.92 18.18
N ALA A 213 10.85 -3.50 19.26
CA ALA A 213 10.68 -2.17 19.84
C ALA A 213 11.24 -1.13 18.85
N MET A 214 10.38 -0.63 17.96
CA MET A 214 10.75 -0.15 16.61
C MET A 214 11.43 1.23 16.51
N GLY A 215 11.52 2.03 17.58
CA GLY A 215 12.19 3.33 17.52
C GLY A 215 13.73 3.27 17.38
N PHE A 216 14.37 2.20 17.89
CA PHE A 216 15.83 2.01 17.79
C PHE A 216 16.23 1.09 16.64
N ALA A 217 15.30 0.34 16.07
CA ALA A 217 15.62 -0.68 15.07
C ALA A 217 15.69 -0.16 13.65
N THR A 218 14.98 0.91 13.32
CA THR A 218 15.03 1.52 11.99
C THR A 218 16.45 1.93 11.59
N TYR A 219 17.21 2.55 12.49
CA TYR A 219 18.61 2.91 12.24
C TYR A 219 19.52 1.69 12.03
N TYR A 220 19.43 0.67 12.89
CA TYR A 220 20.26 -0.53 12.75
C TYR A 220 19.87 -1.37 11.52
N SER A 221 18.58 -1.45 11.18
CA SER A 221 18.09 -2.09 9.97
C SER A 221 18.60 -1.37 8.73
N LEU A 222 18.61 -0.03 8.72
CA LEU A 222 19.15 0.75 7.62
C LEU A 222 20.67 0.60 7.49
N LYS A 223 21.39 0.63 8.63
CA LYS A 223 22.84 0.39 8.64
C LYS A 223 23.19 -1.01 8.13
N TRP A 224 22.38 -2.02 8.45
CA TRP A 224 22.55 -3.36 7.90
C TRP A 224 22.27 -3.41 6.40
N LEU A 225 21.19 -2.78 5.94
CA LEU A 225 20.83 -2.67 4.51
C LEU A 225 21.94 -2.07 3.66
N VAL A 226 22.53 -0.97 4.12
CA VAL A 226 23.60 -0.26 3.40
C VAL A 226 24.90 -1.08 3.32
N ASN A 227 25.08 -2.06 4.21
CA ASN A 227 26.28 -2.91 4.26
C ASN A 227 26.00 -4.35 3.82
N LEU A 228 24.96 -4.58 3.01
CA LEU A 228 24.65 -5.91 2.49
C LEU A 228 25.69 -6.37 1.48
N ASP A 229 26.26 -7.55 1.71
CA ASP A 229 27.01 -8.28 0.70
C ASP A 229 26.10 -8.75 -0.45
N SER A 230 26.72 -9.14 -1.58
CA SER A 230 26.01 -9.56 -2.78
C SER A 230 25.06 -10.75 -2.55
N GLN A 231 25.40 -11.68 -1.65
CA GLN A 231 24.55 -12.83 -1.33
C GLN A 231 23.27 -12.41 -0.62
N ASN A 232 23.37 -11.50 0.35
CA ASN A 232 22.23 -11.00 1.09
C ASN A 232 21.38 -10.03 0.26
N GLN A 233 21.98 -9.30 -0.69
CA GLN A 233 21.23 -8.54 -1.70
C GLN A 233 20.37 -9.47 -2.58
N MET A 234 20.90 -10.60 -3.04
CA MET A 234 20.12 -11.59 -3.80
C MET A 234 18.97 -12.18 -2.98
N LYS A 235 19.20 -12.49 -1.69
CA LYS A 235 18.13 -12.97 -0.80
C LYS A 235 17.03 -11.92 -0.61
N LEU A 236 17.41 -10.66 -0.37
CA LEU A 236 16.46 -9.55 -0.25
C LEU A 236 15.62 -9.40 -1.53
N ARG A 237 16.25 -9.51 -2.70
CA ARG A 237 15.58 -9.48 -4.00
C ARG A 237 14.53 -10.59 -4.16
N ASN A 238 14.89 -11.83 -3.83
CA ASN A 238 13.97 -12.95 -3.94
C ASN A 238 12.76 -12.79 -3.02
N LEU A 239 12.98 -12.31 -1.80
CA LEU A 239 11.92 -12.05 -0.84
C LEU A 239 10.98 -10.92 -1.30
N LEU A 240 11.54 -9.86 -1.90
CA LEU A 240 10.77 -8.79 -2.54
C LEU A 240 9.86 -9.34 -3.64
N MET A 241 10.40 -10.16 -4.55
CA MET A 241 9.63 -10.79 -5.62
C MET A 241 8.52 -11.70 -5.07
N GLU A 242 8.81 -12.46 -4.02
CA GLU A 242 7.83 -13.34 -3.38
C GLU A 242 6.68 -12.54 -2.75
N GLU A 243 6.96 -11.44 -2.06
CA GLU A 243 5.92 -10.61 -1.45
C GLU A 243 5.09 -9.87 -2.50
N MET A 244 5.72 -9.34 -3.56
CA MET A 244 5.01 -8.75 -4.69
C MET A 244 4.04 -9.75 -5.31
N LYS A 245 4.50 -10.99 -5.52
CA LYS A 245 3.66 -12.08 -6.01
C LYS A 245 2.49 -12.38 -5.06
N LYS A 246 2.75 -12.45 -3.74
CA LYS A 246 1.69 -12.67 -2.74
C LYS A 246 0.65 -11.55 -2.70
N ILE A 247 1.07 -10.29 -2.79
CA ILE A 247 0.16 -9.14 -2.84
C ILE A 247 -0.70 -9.21 -4.11
N HIS A 248 -0.06 -9.51 -5.25
CA HIS A 248 -0.73 -9.65 -6.53
C HIS A 248 -1.77 -10.79 -6.53
N GLU A 249 -1.38 -12.00 -6.10
CA GLU A 249 -2.28 -13.15 -5.98
C GLU A 249 -3.43 -12.89 -4.99
N ARG A 250 -3.15 -12.20 -3.88
CA ARG A 250 -4.17 -11.79 -2.92
C ARG A 250 -5.13 -10.77 -3.51
N GLY A 251 -4.65 -9.84 -4.34
CA GLY A 251 -5.50 -8.89 -5.08
C GLY A 251 -6.48 -9.62 -6.01
N ILE A 252 -5.99 -10.60 -6.78
CA ILE A 252 -6.85 -11.46 -7.62
C ILE A 252 -7.87 -12.22 -6.76
N ALA A 253 -7.43 -12.81 -5.64
CA ALA A 253 -8.32 -13.53 -4.73
C ALA A 253 -9.41 -12.62 -4.14
N TYR A 254 -9.06 -11.39 -3.77
CA TYR A 254 -10.01 -10.40 -3.26
C TYR A 254 -11.05 -10.02 -4.30
N ILE A 255 -10.64 -9.75 -5.55
CA ILE A 255 -11.60 -9.46 -6.62
C ILE A 255 -12.54 -10.65 -6.84
N ASN A 256 -12.02 -11.88 -6.88
CA ASN A 256 -12.87 -13.07 -7.05
C ASN A 256 -13.87 -13.24 -5.90
N GLU A 257 -13.46 -13.04 -4.65
CA GLU A 257 -14.34 -13.10 -3.48
C GLU A 257 -15.46 -12.05 -3.59
N ASP A 258 -15.12 -10.82 -3.97
CA ASP A 258 -16.06 -9.72 -4.04
C ASP A 258 -17.02 -9.85 -5.24
N ILE A 259 -16.55 -10.36 -6.39
CA ILE A 259 -17.38 -10.75 -7.54
C ILE A 259 -18.43 -11.79 -7.12
N ASN A 260 -18.00 -12.82 -6.40
CA ASN A 260 -18.91 -13.86 -5.92
C ASN A 260 -19.94 -13.31 -4.93
N SER A 261 -19.53 -12.42 -4.04
CA SER A 261 -20.42 -11.72 -3.10
C SER A 261 -21.48 -10.89 -3.84
N ILE A 262 -21.06 -10.10 -4.85
CA ILE A 262 -21.97 -9.28 -5.64
C ILE A 262 -22.95 -10.14 -6.45
N ASN A 263 -22.48 -11.22 -7.09
CA ASN A 263 -23.34 -12.16 -7.80
C ASN A 263 -24.39 -12.79 -6.88
N ALA A 264 -24.01 -13.17 -5.65
CA ALA A 264 -24.96 -13.67 -4.66
C ALA A 264 -25.99 -12.60 -4.24
N ARG A 265 -25.62 -11.32 -4.20
CA ARG A 265 -26.55 -10.22 -3.90
C ARG A 265 -27.51 -9.95 -5.06
N LEU A 266 -27.02 -9.98 -6.30
CA LEU A 266 -27.84 -9.78 -7.51
C LEU A 266 -28.99 -10.79 -7.64
N THR A 267 -28.87 -11.99 -7.07
CA THR A 267 -29.95 -12.98 -7.09
C THR A 267 -31.02 -12.77 -6.01
N HIS A 268 -30.75 -11.93 -5.01
CA HIS A 268 -31.63 -11.73 -3.84
C HIS A 268 -32.15 -10.30 -3.69
N ASP A 269 -31.54 -9.31 -4.36
CA ASP A 269 -31.97 -7.92 -4.30
C ASP A 269 -33.17 -7.68 -5.24
N GLU A 270 -34.15 -6.91 -4.77
CA GLU A 270 -35.35 -6.54 -5.56
C GLU A 270 -35.32 -5.07 -5.99
N ASP A 271 -34.42 -4.26 -5.41
CA ASP A 271 -34.27 -2.85 -5.77
C ASP A 271 -33.54 -2.70 -7.10
N THR A 272 -34.28 -2.30 -8.13
CA THR A 272 -33.78 -2.12 -9.50
C THR A 272 -32.60 -1.15 -9.58
N ASN A 273 -32.61 -0.05 -8.83
CA ASN A 273 -31.50 0.91 -8.87
C ASN A 273 -30.22 0.31 -8.28
N LYS A 274 -30.38 -0.45 -7.19
CA LYS A 274 -29.27 -1.14 -6.54
C LYS A 274 -28.71 -2.27 -7.41
N ILE A 275 -29.56 -3.00 -8.12
CA ILE A 275 -29.16 -4.02 -9.10
C ILE A 275 -28.30 -3.40 -10.20
N ILE A 276 -28.74 -2.28 -10.80
CA ILE A 276 -28.00 -1.59 -11.87
C ILE A 276 -26.60 -1.17 -11.38
N MET A 277 -26.53 -0.55 -10.20
CA MET A 277 -25.26 -0.15 -9.58
C MET A 277 -24.33 -1.36 -9.32
N LEU A 278 -24.89 -2.48 -8.83
CA LEU A 278 -24.12 -3.70 -8.60
C LEU A 278 -23.62 -4.33 -9.90
N GLN A 279 -24.40 -4.30 -10.98
CA GLN A 279 -24.00 -4.77 -12.30
C GLN A 279 -22.86 -3.93 -12.89
N GLU A 280 -22.91 -2.61 -12.71
CA GLU A 280 -21.84 -1.71 -13.14
C GLU A 280 -20.53 -2.03 -12.42
N VAL A 281 -20.55 -2.12 -11.08
CA VAL A 281 -19.35 -2.50 -10.32
C VAL A 281 -18.86 -3.89 -10.70
N LEU A 282 -19.77 -4.87 -10.84
CA LEU A 282 -19.41 -6.22 -11.26
C LEU A 282 -18.63 -6.22 -12.58
N LEU A 283 -19.11 -5.49 -13.59
CA LEU A 283 -18.43 -5.35 -14.87
C LEU A 283 -17.01 -4.78 -14.71
N HIS A 284 -16.83 -3.76 -13.87
CA HIS A 284 -15.51 -3.17 -13.62
C HIS A 284 -14.59 -4.07 -12.80
N LEU A 285 -15.14 -4.89 -11.89
CA LEU A 285 -14.38 -5.90 -11.17
C LEU A 285 -13.92 -7.03 -12.09
N GLU A 286 -14.77 -7.52 -12.99
CA GLU A 286 -14.39 -8.55 -13.97
C GLU A 286 -13.28 -8.06 -14.91
N LYS A 287 -13.40 -6.82 -15.36
CA LYS A 287 -12.36 -6.12 -16.14
C LYS A 287 -11.06 -5.92 -15.37
N ALA A 288 -11.15 -5.51 -14.09
CA ALA A 288 -9.99 -5.35 -13.22
C ALA A 288 -9.31 -6.68 -12.91
N LYS A 289 -10.08 -7.76 -12.72
CA LYS A 289 -9.57 -9.13 -12.61
C LYS A 289 -8.76 -9.50 -13.85
N GLY A 290 -9.35 -9.31 -15.05
CA GLY A 290 -8.64 -9.57 -16.30
C GLY A 290 -7.36 -8.74 -16.42
N THR A 291 -7.36 -7.49 -15.95
CA THR A 291 -6.14 -6.67 -15.88
C THR A 291 -5.10 -7.29 -14.96
N LEU A 292 -5.47 -7.70 -13.74
CA LEU A 292 -4.53 -8.33 -12.81
C LEU A 292 -3.97 -9.64 -13.34
N GLU A 293 -4.81 -10.52 -13.89
CA GLU A 293 -4.38 -11.82 -14.43
C GLU A 293 -3.40 -11.69 -15.62
N ASN A 294 -3.42 -10.57 -16.33
CA ASN A 294 -2.57 -10.30 -17.50
C ASN A 294 -1.46 -9.27 -17.23
N THR A 295 -1.25 -8.84 -15.98
CA THR A 295 -0.17 -7.91 -15.61
C THR A 295 0.77 -8.57 -14.62
N GLU A 296 2.06 -8.28 -14.76
CA GLU A 296 3.06 -8.77 -13.81
C GLU A 296 2.86 -8.13 -12.41
N PRO A 297 3.31 -8.82 -11.34
CA PRO A 297 3.46 -8.19 -10.04
C PRO A 297 4.42 -6.98 -10.13
N HIS A 298 4.01 -5.84 -9.59
CA HIS A 298 4.84 -4.62 -9.52
C HIS A 298 4.90 -4.08 -8.10
N LEU A 299 5.90 -3.24 -7.82
CA LEU A 299 6.00 -2.54 -6.54
C LEU A 299 4.90 -1.49 -6.44
N ILE A 300 4.21 -1.49 -5.31
CA ILE A 300 3.10 -0.59 -4.99
C ILE A 300 3.51 0.18 -3.77
#